data_AF-A0A401PUK5-F1
#
_entry.id   AF-A0A401PUK5-F1
#
_cell.length_a   1.000
_cell.length_b   1.000
_cell.length_c   1.000
_cell.angle_alpha   90.00
_cell.angle_beta   90.00
_cell.angle_gamma   90.00
#
_symmetry.space_group_name_H-M   'P 1'
#
loop_
_entity.id
_entity.type
_entity.pdbx_description
1 polymer ?
#
loop_
_entity_poly.entity_id
_entity_poly.type
_entity_poly.pdbx_seq_one_letter_code
_entity_poly.pdbx_strand_id
1 'polypeptide(L)'
;MKKRGDEYYEPIPLQPDDVPSIFLNRTVIDTLLPGGRIIQRGSVFKPLESNLDILLSRDIVWRADRKGNPRALSLGSAPNRGPMGNRIFVIDVFGDDLSAVKSVFLSQLQSLPPLQDNVICLLSVNPSLSPQMWEFCINEMGLEKGKTHLMNRYIAEGDMSVIMAKL
;
A
#
# COMPACT_ATOMS: atom_id res chain seq x y z
N MET A 1 23.66 -2.15 3.16
CA MET A 1 24.09 -3.53 3.48
C MET A 1 23.20 -4.50 2.70
N LYS A 2 23.77 -5.33 1.82
CA LYS A 2 23.04 -6.41 1.14
C LYS A 2 22.82 -7.56 2.13
N LYS A 3 21.57 -7.89 2.46
CA LYS A 3 21.23 -9.23 2.97
C LYS A 3 20.76 -10.09 1.80
N ARG A 4 21.42 -11.22 1.66
CA ARG A 4 21.27 -12.23 0.62
C ARG A 4 20.09 -13.13 1.04
N GLY A 5 18.92 -12.98 0.41
CA GLY A 5 17.75 -13.83 0.69
C GLY A 5 16.40 -13.29 0.19
N ASP A 6 16.20 -11.98 0.21
CA ASP A 6 14.95 -11.36 -0.26
C ASP A 6 15.26 -10.55 -1.53
N GLU A 7 14.92 -11.08 -2.70
CA GLU A 7 14.89 -10.27 -3.92
C GLU A 7 13.74 -9.27 -3.80
N TYR A 8 14.03 -8.09 -3.26
CA TYR A 8 13.16 -6.93 -3.41
C TYR A 8 13.21 -6.50 -4.87
N TYR A 9 12.11 -6.68 -5.59
CA TYR A 9 11.96 -6.20 -6.96
C TYR A 9 11.55 -4.73 -6.92
N GLU A 10 12.09 -3.91 -7.83
CA GLU A 10 11.67 -2.52 -7.95
C GLU A 10 10.23 -2.46 -8.49
N PRO A 11 9.24 -2.09 -7.66
CA PRO A 11 7.85 -2.08 -8.10
C PRO A 11 7.63 -0.96 -9.09
N ILE A 12 6.68 -1.18 -9.99
CA ILE A 12 6.38 -0.24 -11.06
C ILE A 12 5.19 0.65 -10.68
N PRO A 13 5.25 1.96 -10.98
CA PRO A 13 4.05 2.79 -10.97
C PRO A 13 3.14 2.35 -12.12
N LEU A 14 1.84 2.21 -11.85
CA LEU A 14 0.85 1.95 -12.88
C LEU A 14 0.30 3.28 -13.40
N GLN A 15 0.34 3.45 -14.72
CA GLN A 15 -0.35 4.56 -15.37
C GLN A 15 -1.86 4.27 -15.43
N PRO A 16 -2.72 5.29 -15.60
CA PRO A 16 -4.17 5.08 -15.72
C PRO A 16 -4.55 4.00 -16.74
N ASP A 17 -3.85 3.93 -17.88
CA ASP A 17 -4.09 2.94 -18.92
C ASP A 17 -3.68 1.51 -18.53
N ASP A 18 -2.77 1.35 -17.56
CA ASP A 18 -2.37 0.04 -17.04
C ASP A 18 -3.45 -0.55 -16.12
N VAL A 19 -4.21 0.31 -15.41
CA VAL A 19 -5.11 -0.09 -14.32
C VAL A 19 -6.20 -1.07 -14.78
N PRO A 20 -6.97 -0.83 -15.88
CA PRO A 20 -7.98 -1.78 -16.34
C PRO A 20 -7.39 -3.15 -16.69
N SER A 21 -6.23 -3.17 -17.36
CA SER A 21 -5.58 -4.41 -17.79
C SER A 21 -5.19 -5.33 -16.62
N ILE A 22 -4.92 -4.74 -15.45
CA ILE A 22 -4.52 -5.46 -14.24
C ILE A 22 -5.74 -5.75 -13.36
N PHE A 23 -6.54 -4.73 -13.02
CA PHE A 23 -7.60 -4.89 -12.03
C PHE A 23 -8.87 -5.56 -12.57
N LEU A 24 -9.05 -5.66 -13.88
CA LEU A 24 -10.10 -6.47 -14.51
C LEU A 24 -9.61 -7.86 -14.92
N ASN A 25 -8.33 -8.17 -14.71
CA ASN A 25 -7.78 -9.49 -14.99
C ASN A 25 -8.35 -10.52 -14.00
N ARG A 26 -8.91 -11.61 -14.53
CA ARG A 26 -9.58 -12.63 -13.70
C ARG A 26 -8.64 -13.29 -12.68
N THR A 27 -7.39 -13.55 -13.04
CA THR A 27 -6.40 -14.10 -12.11
C THR A 27 -6.17 -13.13 -10.96
N VAL A 28 -5.97 -11.85 -11.24
CA VAL A 28 -5.82 -10.81 -10.19
C VAL A 28 -7.04 -10.75 -9.27
N ILE A 29 -8.24 -10.78 -9.85
CA ILE A 29 -9.50 -10.77 -9.09
C ILE A 29 -9.60 -11.98 -8.17
N ASP A 30 -9.27 -13.17 -8.67
CA ASP A 30 -9.48 -14.42 -7.94
C ASP A 30 -8.37 -14.68 -6.91
N THR A 31 -7.13 -14.21 -7.14
CA THR A 31 -5.97 -14.56 -6.31
C THR A 31 -5.41 -13.42 -5.46
N LEU A 32 -5.52 -12.17 -5.90
CA LEU A 32 -4.92 -11.03 -5.17
C LEU A 32 -5.96 -10.21 -4.40
N LEU A 33 -7.15 -10.01 -4.98
CA LEU A 33 -8.16 -9.14 -4.40
C LEU A 33 -8.94 -9.87 -3.30
N PRO A 34 -9.07 -9.29 -2.08
CA PRO A 34 -9.81 -9.90 -1.00
C PRO A 34 -11.29 -10.07 -1.38
N GLY A 35 -11.73 -11.33 -1.52
CA GLY A 35 -13.08 -11.65 -1.99
C GLY A 35 -13.40 -11.14 -3.39
N GLY A 36 -12.39 -10.94 -4.25
CA GLY A 36 -12.57 -10.38 -5.59
C GLY A 36 -13.06 -8.94 -5.59
N ARG A 37 -12.61 -8.13 -4.62
CA ARG A 37 -12.98 -6.72 -4.47
C ARG A 37 -11.77 -5.81 -4.32
N ILE A 38 -11.87 -4.63 -4.91
CA ILE A 38 -10.90 -3.55 -4.72
C ILE A 38 -11.31 -2.81 -3.45
N ILE A 39 -10.40 -2.71 -2.49
CA ILE A 39 -10.62 -1.95 -1.26
C ILE A 39 -9.78 -0.67 -1.34
N GLN A 40 -10.41 0.48 -1.10
CA GLN A 40 -9.66 1.72 -0.99
C GLN A 40 -10.26 2.60 0.12
N ARG A 41 -9.44 2.99 1.11
CA ARG A 41 -9.88 3.81 2.27
C ARG A 41 -11.08 3.17 3.00
N GLY A 42 -11.21 1.85 2.91
CA GLY A 42 -12.33 1.07 3.48
C GLY A 42 -13.61 1.06 2.66
N SER A 43 -13.65 1.74 1.52
CA SER A 43 -14.71 1.54 0.53
C SER A 43 -14.40 0.30 -0.29
N VAL A 44 -15.44 -0.46 -0.65
CA VAL A 44 -15.33 -1.73 -1.37
C VAL A 44 -15.95 -1.57 -2.76
N PHE A 45 -15.18 -1.91 -3.80
CA PHE A 45 -15.59 -1.78 -5.20
C PHE A 45 -15.56 -3.13 -5.91
N LYS A 46 -16.54 -3.36 -6.79
CA LYS A 46 -16.47 -4.46 -7.75
C LYS A 46 -15.45 -4.10 -8.85
N PRO A 47 -14.63 -5.04 -9.33
CA PRO A 47 -13.76 -4.81 -10.48
C PRO A 47 -14.60 -4.66 -11.75
N LEU A 48 -15.00 -3.43 -12.05
CA LEU A 48 -15.80 -3.01 -13.20
C LEU A 48 -15.20 -1.71 -13.72
N GLU A 49 -15.25 -1.47 -15.04
CA GLU A 49 -14.73 -0.24 -15.65
C GLU A 49 -15.29 1.02 -14.97
N SER A 50 -16.60 1.10 -14.76
CA SER A 50 -17.24 2.25 -14.11
C SER A 50 -16.77 2.50 -12.67
N ASN A 51 -16.37 1.47 -11.94
CA ASN A 51 -15.78 1.63 -10.61
C ASN A 51 -14.31 2.03 -10.69
N LEU A 52 -13.58 1.55 -11.70
CA LEU A 52 -12.21 1.98 -11.96
C LEU A 52 -12.18 3.45 -12.35
N ASP A 53 -13.14 3.94 -13.14
CA ASP A 53 -13.25 5.37 -13.48
C ASP A 53 -13.39 6.24 -12.22
N ILE A 54 -14.22 5.81 -11.27
CA ILE A 54 -14.38 6.48 -9.96
C ILE A 54 -13.09 6.47 -9.14
N LEU A 55 -12.30 5.40 -9.24
CA LEU A 55 -11.03 5.30 -8.52
C LEU A 55 -9.92 6.10 -9.22
N LEU A 56 -9.86 6.08 -10.54
CA LEU A 56 -8.93 6.84 -11.36
C LEU A 56 -9.17 8.35 -11.29
N SER A 57 -10.40 8.77 -11.03
CA SER A 57 -10.71 10.19 -10.77
C SER A 57 -10.26 10.67 -9.38
N ARG A 58 -9.73 9.79 -8.54
CA ARG A 58 -9.19 10.13 -7.21
C ARG A 58 -7.68 10.26 -7.29
N ASP A 59 -7.14 11.01 -6.34
CA ASP A 59 -5.69 11.11 -6.14
C ASP A 59 -5.15 9.84 -5.45
N ILE A 60 -5.08 8.76 -6.25
CA ILE A 60 -4.56 7.45 -5.88
C ILE A 60 -3.31 7.18 -6.69
N VAL A 61 -2.25 6.82 -5.99
CA VAL A 61 -1.03 6.28 -6.57
C VAL A 61 -1.15 4.77 -6.63
N TRP A 62 -1.01 4.22 -7.83
CA TRP A 62 -1.18 2.80 -8.13
C TRP A 62 0.18 2.14 -8.37
N ARG A 63 0.41 0.98 -7.79
CA ARG A 63 1.64 0.20 -8.00
C ARG A 63 1.40 -1.29 -8.11
N ALA A 64 2.33 -1.95 -8.77
CA ALA A 64 2.43 -3.41 -8.84
C ALA A 64 3.88 -3.86 -8.68
N ASP A 65 4.11 -5.09 -8.20
CA ASP A 65 5.47 -5.67 -8.22
C ASP A 65 5.96 -5.89 -9.67
N ARG A 66 5.03 -6.07 -10.62
CA ARG A 66 5.28 -6.25 -12.07
C ARG A 66 4.00 -6.05 -12.89
N LYS A 67 4.11 -5.82 -14.21
CA LYS A 67 2.93 -5.64 -15.10
C LYS A 67 2.18 -6.95 -15.35
N GLY A 68 2.90 -8.02 -15.70
CA GLY A 68 2.30 -9.31 -16.05
C GLY A 68 2.30 -10.26 -14.86
N ASN A 69 1.14 -10.83 -14.53
CA ASN A 69 0.94 -11.73 -13.39
C ASN A 69 1.54 -11.18 -12.08
N PRO A 70 1.05 -10.01 -11.61
CA PRO A 70 1.51 -9.46 -10.36
C PRO A 70 1.28 -10.44 -9.21
N ARG A 71 2.14 -10.35 -8.19
CA ARG A 71 1.97 -11.03 -6.90
C ARG A 71 1.53 -10.07 -5.81
N ALA A 72 1.77 -8.78 -6.01
CA ALA A 72 1.29 -7.75 -5.10
C ALA A 72 0.92 -6.47 -5.86
N LEU A 73 -0.09 -5.79 -5.35
CA LEU A 73 -0.57 -4.50 -5.83
C LEU A 73 -0.72 -3.56 -4.64
N SER A 74 -0.52 -2.26 -4.83
CA SER A 74 -0.82 -1.27 -3.79
C SER A 74 -1.53 -0.04 -4.33
N LEU A 75 -2.43 0.50 -3.51
CA LEU A 75 -3.20 1.72 -3.75
C LEU A 75 -2.93 2.66 -2.58
N GLY A 76 -2.13 3.70 -2.82
CA GLY A 76 -1.88 4.76 -1.85
C GLY A 76 -2.71 5.99 -2.15
N SER A 77 -3.44 6.49 -1.15
CA SER A 77 -4.11 7.79 -1.25
C SER A 77 -3.17 8.94 -0.90
N ALA A 78 -3.40 10.10 -1.52
CA ALA A 78 -2.70 11.31 -1.15
C ALA A 78 -2.86 11.65 0.35
N PRO A 79 -1.81 12.17 1.01
CA PRO A 79 -1.89 12.56 2.42
C PRO A 79 -2.97 13.62 2.65
N ASN A 80 -3.89 13.34 3.59
CA ASN A 80 -4.87 14.32 4.06
C ASN A 80 -4.47 14.83 5.46
N ARG A 81 -4.99 16.02 5.83
CA ARG A 81 -4.79 16.56 7.18
C ARG A 81 -5.77 15.91 8.14
N GLY A 82 -5.23 15.27 9.17
CA GLY A 82 -6.01 14.75 10.29
C GLY A 82 -6.45 15.86 11.26
N PRO A 83 -7.39 15.58 12.16
CA PRO A 83 -7.92 16.56 13.13
C PRO A 83 -6.85 17.17 14.03
N MET A 84 -5.79 16.41 14.33
CA MET A 84 -4.68 16.80 15.20
C MET A 84 -3.50 17.44 14.45
N GLY A 85 -3.67 17.79 13.17
CA GLY A 85 -2.60 18.37 12.33
C GLY A 85 -1.68 17.35 11.66
N ASN A 86 -1.66 16.10 12.14
CA ASN A 86 -0.92 14.99 11.54
C ASN A 86 -1.33 14.79 10.06
N ARG A 87 -0.40 14.31 9.24
CA ARG A 87 -0.72 13.84 7.89
C ARG A 87 -1.15 12.38 7.94
N ILE A 88 -2.29 12.06 7.35
CA ILE A 88 -2.79 10.69 7.27
C ILE A 88 -2.78 10.27 5.81
N PHE A 89 -2.10 9.18 5.50
CA PHE A 89 -2.19 8.53 4.20
C PHE A 89 -2.62 7.08 4.38
N VAL A 90 -3.49 6.61 3.49
CA VAL A 90 -3.98 5.22 3.52
C VAL A 90 -3.34 4.46 2.38
N ILE A 91 -2.74 3.31 2.70
CA ILE A 91 -2.16 2.38 1.75
C ILE A 91 -2.89 1.05 1.89
N ASP A 92 -3.56 0.64 0.82
CA ASP A 92 -4.17 -0.68 0.71
C ASP A 92 -3.27 -1.55 -0.16
N VAL A 93 -2.74 -2.65 0.40
CA VAL A 93 -1.87 -3.61 -0.29
C VAL A 93 -2.57 -4.96 -0.44
N PHE A 94 -2.50 -5.50 -1.65
CA PHE A 94 -3.09 -6.76 -2.07
C PHE A 94 -2.00 -7.79 -2.37
N GLY A 95 -2.30 -9.06 -2.14
CA GLY A 95 -1.38 -10.18 -2.32
C GLY A 95 -1.10 -10.98 -1.05
N ASP A 96 -0.46 -12.13 -1.23
CA ASP A 96 -0.08 -13.08 -0.19
C ASP A 96 1.41 -13.46 -0.21
N ASP A 97 2.15 -13.03 -1.24
CA ASP A 97 3.62 -13.11 -1.29
C ASP A 97 4.22 -11.98 -0.44
N LEU A 98 4.79 -12.33 0.72
CA LEU A 98 5.33 -11.36 1.67
C LEU A 98 6.41 -10.45 1.05
N SER A 99 7.29 -10.99 0.19
CA SER A 99 8.38 -10.20 -0.41
C SER A 99 7.82 -9.18 -1.40
N ALA A 100 6.87 -9.60 -2.24
CA ALA A 100 6.19 -8.70 -3.17
C ALA A 100 5.38 -7.62 -2.43
N VAL A 101 4.66 -8.00 -1.36
CA VAL A 101 3.89 -7.09 -0.50
C VAL A 101 4.79 -6.05 0.17
N LYS A 102 5.92 -6.47 0.76
CA LYS A 102 6.92 -5.54 1.32
C LYS A 102 7.43 -4.58 0.25
N SER A 103 7.75 -5.09 -0.95
CA SER A 103 8.28 -4.30 -2.05
C SER A 103 7.29 -3.20 -2.48
N VAL A 104 6.03 -3.55 -2.80
CA VAL A 104 5.03 -2.55 -3.24
C VAL A 104 4.66 -1.57 -2.13
N PHE A 105 4.70 -2.00 -0.87
CA PHE A 105 4.49 -1.10 0.28
C PHE A 105 5.63 -0.09 0.41
N LEU A 106 6.88 -0.54 0.33
CA LEU A 106 8.07 0.32 0.39
C LEU A 106 8.05 1.36 -0.74
N SER A 107 7.81 0.91 -1.97
CA SER A 107 7.71 1.79 -3.14
C SER A 107 6.56 2.79 -3.01
N GLN A 108 5.45 2.39 -2.36
CA GLN A 108 4.35 3.30 -2.08
C GLN A 108 4.76 4.42 -1.13
N LEU A 109 5.48 4.09 -0.06
CA LEU A 109 6.00 5.09 0.87
C LEU A 109 6.99 6.02 0.16
N GLN A 110 7.90 5.49 -0.66
CA GLN A 110 8.93 6.27 -1.35
C GLN A 110 8.37 7.28 -2.35
N SER A 111 7.12 7.10 -2.77
CA SER A 111 6.43 8.05 -3.64
C SER A 111 5.77 9.21 -2.93
N LEU A 112 5.72 9.16 -1.60
CA LEU A 112 5.18 10.27 -0.83
C LEU A 112 6.15 11.46 -0.95
N PRO A 113 5.61 12.68 -1.01
CA PRO A 113 6.46 13.87 -0.94
C PRO A 113 7.22 13.89 0.39
N PRO A 114 8.34 14.63 0.49
CA PRO A 114 8.98 14.87 1.78
C PRO A 114 7.97 15.47 2.77
N LEU A 115 7.72 14.78 3.88
CA LEU A 115 6.82 15.24 4.93
C LEU A 115 7.65 15.70 6.12
N GLN A 116 7.44 16.94 6.56
CA GLN A 116 8.06 17.52 7.77
C GLN A 116 7.16 17.39 9.01
N ASP A 117 5.92 16.90 8.82
CA ASP A 117 4.91 16.74 9.86
C ASP A 117 4.94 15.30 10.41
N ASN A 118 4.40 15.09 11.61
CA ASN A 118 4.07 13.75 12.09
C ASN A 118 3.10 13.07 11.13
N VAL A 119 3.45 11.86 10.71
CA VAL A 119 2.67 11.12 9.72
C VAL A 119 2.08 9.85 10.31
N ILE A 120 0.87 9.54 9.89
CA ILE A 120 0.12 8.33 10.20
C ILE A 120 -0.11 7.59 8.88
N CYS A 121 0.58 6.47 8.69
CA CYS A 121 0.25 5.51 7.63
C CYS A 121 -0.87 4.61 8.12
N LEU A 122 -2.03 4.56 7.46
CA LEU A 122 -3.02 3.51 7.66
C LEU A 122 -2.78 2.40 6.64
N LEU A 123 -2.16 1.31 7.07
CA LEU A 123 -1.85 0.16 6.22
C LEU A 123 -2.98 -0.89 6.30
N SER A 124 -3.50 -1.31 5.14
CA SER A 124 -4.33 -2.51 4.99
C SER A 124 -3.53 -3.57 4.23
N VAL A 125 -3.45 -4.79 4.76
CA VAL A 125 -2.76 -5.94 4.15
C VAL A 125 -3.60 -7.20 4.34
N ASN A 126 -3.27 -8.27 3.61
CA ASN A 126 -3.83 -9.59 3.86
C ASN A 126 -3.64 -9.98 5.35
N PRO A 127 -4.71 -10.37 6.08
CA PRO A 127 -4.61 -10.74 7.49
C PRO A 127 -3.55 -11.81 7.79
N SER A 128 -3.30 -12.75 6.88
CA SER A 128 -2.29 -13.80 7.06
C SER A 128 -0.85 -13.28 7.08
N LEU A 129 -0.61 -12.09 6.50
CA LEU A 129 0.69 -11.42 6.45
C LEU A 129 0.83 -10.30 7.50
N SER A 130 -0.24 -9.97 8.23
CA SER A 130 -0.24 -8.84 9.16
C SER A 130 0.86 -8.93 10.24
N PRO A 131 1.13 -10.08 10.88
CA PRO A 131 2.21 -10.18 11.86
C PRO A 131 3.59 -9.89 11.27
N GLN A 132 3.89 -10.44 10.08
CA GLN A 132 5.18 -10.29 9.41
C GLN A 132 5.37 -8.87 8.86
N MET A 133 4.29 -8.26 8.35
CA MET A 133 4.32 -6.86 7.93
C MET A 133 4.52 -5.92 9.12
N TRP A 134 3.98 -6.28 10.29
CA TRP A 134 4.19 -5.51 11.50
C TRP A 134 5.63 -5.58 11.99
N GLU A 135 6.21 -6.78 12.00
CA GLU A 135 7.62 -6.99 12.33
C GLU A 135 8.53 -6.19 11.39
N PHE A 136 8.24 -6.22 10.08
CA PHE A 136 8.95 -5.41 9.09
C PHE A 136 8.86 -3.91 9.38
N CYS A 137 7.66 -3.39 9.63
CA CYS A 137 7.44 -1.98 9.93
C CYS A 137 8.22 -1.51 11.17
N ILE A 138 8.20 -2.28 12.27
CA ILE A 138 8.94 -1.87 13.49
C ILE A 138 10.44 -2.06 13.30
N ASN A 139 10.86 -3.29 12.98
CA ASN A 139 12.25 -3.70 13.18
C ASN A 139 13.13 -3.26 12.03
N GLU A 140 12.59 -3.21 10.81
CA GLU A 140 13.34 -2.82 9.62
C GLU A 140 13.15 -1.34 9.31
N MET A 141 11.94 -0.80 9.49
CA MET A 141 11.63 0.59 9.14
C MET A 141 11.64 1.57 10.34
N GLY A 142 11.64 1.07 11.58
CA GLY A 142 11.60 1.91 12.77
C GLY A 142 10.27 2.61 13.01
N LEU A 143 9.16 2.03 12.53
CA LEU A 143 7.81 2.58 12.68
C LEU A 143 7.18 2.17 14.01
N GLU A 144 6.40 3.06 14.61
CA GLU A 144 5.67 2.78 15.86
C GLU A 144 4.22 2.35 15.62
N LYS A 145 3.67 1.55 16.54
CA LYS A 145 2.27 1.09 16.46
C LYS A 145 1.36 2.13 17.07
N GLY A 146 0.55 2.78 16.25
CA GLY A 146 -0.59 3.54 16.77
C GLY A 146 -1.85 2.68 16.91
N LYS A 147 -2.73 3.06 17.85
CA LYS A 147 -4.10 2.54 17.94
C LYS A 147 -5.06 3.54 17.32
N THR A 148 -5.88 3.10 16.38
CA THR A 148 -7.00 3.88 15.83
C THR A 148 -8.31 3.21 16.21
N HIS A 149 -9.31 4.01 16.60
CA HIS A 149 -10.68 3.55 16.87
C HIS A 149 -11.43 3.13 15.60
N LEU A 150 -10.87 3.41 14.43
CA LEU A 150 -11.41 3.06 13.12
C LEU A 150 -10.78 1.74 12.67
N MET A 151 -11.53 0.65 12.86
CA MET A 151 -11.40 -0.70 12.26
C MET A 151 -9.99 -1.14 11.84
N ASN A 152 -9.36 -2.09 12.53
CA ASN A 152 -8.22 -2.92 12.07
C ASN A 152 -7.23 -2.26 11.07
N ARG A 153 -6.92 -0.98 11.26
CA ARG A 153 -5.97 -0.22 10.46
C ARG A 153 -4.76 0.04 11.32
N TYR A 154 -3.60 -0.24 10.76
CA TYR A 154 -2.33 -0.13 11.46
C TYR A 154 -1.75 1.24 11.19
N ILE A 155 -1.37 1.97 12.24
CA ILE A 155 -0.73 3.28 12.18
C ILE A 155 0.78 3.06 12.18
N ALA A 156 1.51 3.69 11.27
CA ALA A 156 2.92 4.00 11.45
C ALA A 156 3.05 5.46 11.89
N GLU A 157 3.58 5.71 13.09
CA GLU A 157 3.95 7.07 13.54
C GLU A 157 5.46 7.28 13.39
N GLY A 158 5.86 8.40 12.77
CA GLY A 158 7.27 8.79 12.62
C GLY A 158 7.49 9.92 11.60
N ASP A 159 8.69 10.51 11.64
CA ASP A 159 9.15 11.46 10.61
C ASP A 159 9.53 10.67 9.34
N MET A 160 8.77 10.88 8.26
CA MET A 160 8.98 10.16 7.00
C MET A 160 10.33 10.48 6.36
N SER A 161 10.91 11.66 6.60
CA SER A 161 12.26 11.97 6.10
C SER A 161 13.33 11.10 6.76
N VAL A 162 13.17 10.79 8.05
CA VAL A 162 14.06 9.89 8.80
C VAL A 162 13.84 8.42 8.40
N ILE A 163 12.59 8.03 8.15
CA ILE A 163 12.25 6.68 7.68
C ILE A 163 12.84 6.47 6.27
N MET A 164 12.66 7.44 5.36
CA MET A 164 13.21 7.40 4.00
C MET A 164 14.73 7.39 3.95
N ALA A 165 15.40 8.05 4.89
CA ALA A 165 16.86 8.05 4.95
C ALA A 165 17.47 6.71 5.42
N LYS A 166 16.66 5.84 6.04
CA LYS A 166 17.08 4.51 6.54
C LYS A 166 16.79 3.37 5.54
N LEU A 167 15.92 3.63 4.56
CA LEU A 167 15.52 2.71 3.50
C LEU A 167 16.45 2.84 2.29
#